data_AF-A0A821G8L5-F1
#
_entry.id   AF-A0A821G8L5-F1
#
_cell.length_a   1.000
_cell.length_b   1.000
_cell.length_c   1.000
_cell.angle_alpha   90.00
_cell.angle_beta   90.00
_cell.angle_gamma   90.00
#
_symmetry.space_group_name_H-M   'P 1'
#
loop_
_entity.id
_entity.type
_entity.pdbx_description
1 polymer ?
#
loop_
_entity_poly.entity_id
_entity_poly.type
_entity_poly.pdbx_seq_one_letter_code
_entity_poly.pdbx_strand_id
1 'polypeptide(L)'
;MGLYYSYFKEIAIDSPSFIEGFLSIISDNRTEAPTTINVLERFNLYPEVLLSLIYRTMNSRGMLTELCYQVDRGQTMSPVLSCEGHKEPTYFYVTSVFILNGCLLGLLFLFGTYLSKSILGGIITTLAYLFNHSEATRVMWTPPLRESFSFPFHVLQLFVVTYILQQQQTLTSTNAIKSILEYIKKHDQLIPVDATQNSISHGSKIKLVSLLVVSTILYMLPWQ
;
A
#
# COMPACT_ATOMS: atom_id res chain seq x y z
N MET A 1 -8.78 -10.25 17.45
CA MET A 1 -8.40 -9.85 16.08
C MET A 1 -9.55 -9.87 15.07
N GLY A 2 -10.79 -10.22 15.45
CA GLY A 2 -11.93 -10.29 14.52
C GLY A 2 -12.69 -8.98 14.28
N LEU A 3 -12.39 -7.90 15.03
CA LEU A 3 -13.14 -6.64 14.95
C LEU A 3 -13.09 -6.00 13.56
N TYR A 4 -11.90 -5.86 12.97
CA TYR A 4 -11.75 -5.31 11.61
C TYR A 4 -12.47 -6.15 10.57
N TYR A 5 -12.30 -7.48 10.68
CA TYR A 5 -12.96 -8.42 9.79
C TYR A 5 -14.50 -8.37 9.92
N SER A 6 -15.07 -8.16 11.11
CA SER A 6 -16.53 -8.06 11.25
C SER A 6 -17.09 -6.85 10.51
N TYR A 7 -16.39 -5.72 10.50
CA TYR A 7 -16.83 -4.55 9.72
C TYR A 7 -16.68 -4.75 8.21
N PHE A 8 -15.59 -5.40 7.77
CA PHE A 8 -15.46 -5.82 6.37
C PHE A 8 -16.64 -6.72 5.97
N LYS A 9 -16.97 -7.72 6.78
CA LYS A 9 -18.04 -8.68 6.53
C LYS A 9 -19.41 -7.98 6.48
N GLU A 10 -19.66 -7.06 7.41
CA GLU A 10 -20.91 -6.29 7.46
C GLU A 10 -21.16 -5.56 6.12
N ILE A 11 -20.15 -4.86 5.61
CA ILE A 11 -20.27 -4.11 4.34
C ILE A 11 -20.31 -5.06 3.13
N ALA A 12 -19.49 -6.10 3.13
CA ALA A 12 -19.31 -7.00 2.01
C ALA A 12 -20.51 -7.93 1.79
N ILE A 13 -21.13 -8.43 2.86
CA ILE A 13 -22.09 -9.53 2.84
C ILE A 13 -23.38 -9.20 3.58
N ASP A 14 -23.30 -8.76 4.83
CA ASP A 14 -24.48 -8.73 5.70
C ASP A 14 -25.44 -7.57 5.32
N SER A 15 -24.89 -6.45 4.83
CA SER A 15 -25.66 -5.35 4.25
C SER A 15 -26.09 -5.65 2.81
N PRO A 16 -27.29 -5.24 2.35
CA PRO A 16 -27.77 -5.52 0.99
C PRO A 16 -27.03 -4.69 -0.06
N SER A 17 -26.67 -3.44 0.25
CA SER A 17 -25.89 -2.56 -0.61
C SER A 17 -24.61 -2.06 0.06
N PHE A 18 -23.61 -1.68 -0.75
CA PHE A 18 -22.36 -1.11 -0.24
C PHE A 18 -22.59 0.19 0.54
N ILE A 19 -23.48 1.05 0.04
CA ILE A 19 -23.77 2.35 0.66
C ILE A 19 -24.44 2.15 2.03
N GLU A 20 -25.37 1.20 2.13
CA GLU A 20 -26.03 0.90 3.40
C GLU A 20 -25.06 0.34 4.43
N GLY A 21 -24.16 -0.57 4.03
CA GLY A 21 -23.08 -1.05 4.89
C GLY A 21 -22.08 0.05 5.27
N PHE A 22 -21.80 0.98 4.37
CA PHE A 22 -20.93 2.12 4.66
C PHE A 22 -21.59 3.10 5.65
N LEU A 23 -22.90 3.34 5.54
CA LEU A 23 -23.64 4.19 6.48
C LEU A 23 -23.80 3.51 7.85
N SER A 24 -23.95 2.17 7.89
CA SER A 24 -24.07 1.43 9.14
C SER A 24 -22.82 1.53 10.01
N ILE A 25 -21.62 1.61 9.41
CA ILE A 25 -20.36 1.78 10.16
C ILE A 25 -20.08 3.22 10.59
N ILE A 26 -20.64 4.23 9.91
CA ILE A 26 -20.46 5.65 10.27
C ILE A 26 -21.29 6.01 11.51
N SER A 27 -22.42 5.35 11.70
CA SER A 27 -23.32 5.57 12.83
C SER A 27 -23.59 4.26 13.58
N ASP A 28 -22.53 3.63 14.07
CA ASP A 28 -22.65 2.36 14.80
C ASP A 28 -23.02 2.58 16.27
N ASN A 29 -24.05 1.89 16.74
CA ASN A 29 -24.46 1.83 18.15
C ASN A 29 -24.13 0.48 18.80
N ARG A 30 -23.64 -0.51 18.04
CA ARG A 30 -23.44 -1.88 18.55
C ARG A 30 -22.15 -2.00 19.37
N THR A 31 -21.13 -1.24 19.00
CA THR A 31 -19.81 -1.34 19.63
C THR A 31 -19.72 -0.59 20.95
N GLU A 32 -20.42 0.55 21.08
CA GLU A 32 -20.40 1.39 22.29
C GLU A 32 -21.81 1.85 22.70
N ALA A 33 -22.74 0.90 22.84
CA ALA A 33 -24.09 1.19 23.34
C ALA A 33 -24.02 1.82 24.76
N PRO A 34 -24.76 2.91 25.03
CA PRO A 34 -25.92 3.45 24.29
C PRO A 34 -25.60 4.57 23.27
N THR A 35 -24.32 4.87 23.03
CA THR A 35 -23.90 5.98 22.17
C THR A 35 -23.54 5.52 20.76
N THR A 36 -23.86 6.34 19.76
CA THR A 36 -23.43 6.10 18.37
C THR A 36 -22.04 6.67 18.13
N ILE A 37 -21.16 5.91 17.50
CA ILE A 37 -19.80 6.34 17.16
C ILE A 37 -19.50 6.18 15.67
N ASN A 38 -18.65 7.07 15.14
CA ASN A 38 -18.08 6.91 13.81
C ASN A 38 -16.89 5.95 13.87
N VAL A 39 -17.17 4.68 13.54
CA VAL A 39 -16.19 3.60 13.58
C VAL A 39 -15.13 3.80 12.49
N LEU A 40 -15.52 4.34 11.33
CA LEU A 40 -14.62 4.54 10.19
C LEU A 40 -13.43 5.41 10.59
N GLU A 41 -13.70 6.56 11.20
CA GLU A 41 -12.68 7.50 11.64
C GLU A 41 -11.95 6.97 12.87
N ARG A 42 -12.68 6.49 13.88
CA ARG A 42 -12.11 6.08 15.16
C ARG A 42 -11.16 4.89 15.07
N PHE A 43 -11.46 3.92 14.20
CA PHE A 43 -10.64 2.72 14.01
C PHE A 43 -9.94 2.68 12.65
N ASN A 44 -10.00 3.77 11.89
CA ASN A 44 -9.31 3.91 10.60
C ASN A 44 -9.72 2.81 9.59
N LEU A 45 -11.01 2.46 9.46
CA LEU A 45 -11.48 1.29 8.68
C LEU A 45 -11.41 1.41 7.15
N TYR A 46 -10.65 2.37 6.61
CA TYR A 46 -10.57 2.58 5.16
C TYR A 46 -10.10 1.36 4.34
N PRO A 47 -9.10 0.54 4.75
CA PRO A 47 -8.73 -0.63 3.95
C PRO A 47 -9.82 -1.70 3.96
N GLU A 48 -10.57 -1.85 5.04
CA GLU A 48 -11.70 -2.77 5.12
C GLU A 48 -12.87 -2.31 4.23
N VAL A 49 -13.15 -1.01 4.19
CA VAL A 49 -14.11 -0.41 3.24
C VAL A 49 -13.65 -0.62 1.78
N LEU A 50 -12.37 -0.40 1.49
CA LEU A 50 -11.83 -0.62 0.15
C LEU A 50 -11.89 -2.10 -0.25
N LEU A 51 -11.51 -3.01 0.66
CA LEU A 51 -11.57 -4.45 0.43
C LEU A 51 -13.01 -4.93 0.20
N SER A 52 -13.99 -4.43 0.96
CA SER A 52 -15.40 -4.80 0.77
C SER A 52 -15.94 -4.33 -0.58
N LEU A 53 -15.53 -3.15 -1.05
CA LEU A 53 -15.86 -2.68 -2.39
C LEU A 53 -15.27 -3.59 -3.48
N ILE A 54 -13.99 -3.96 -3.35
CA ILE A 54 -13.31 -4.87 -4.29
C ILE A 54 -14.01 -6.24 -4.28
N TYR A 55 -14.28 -6.80 -3.09
CA TYR A 55 -14.97 -8.08 -2.94
C TYR A 55 -16.33 -8.08 -3.62
N ARG A 56 -17.21 -7.11 -3.30
CA ARG A 56 -18.54 -6.99 -3.93
C ARG A 56 -18.44 -6.87 -5.45
N THR A 57 -17.47 -6.09 -5.92
CA THR A 57 -17.23 -5.90 -7.35
C THR A 57 -16.80 -7.20 -8.02
N MET A 58 -15.84 -7.93 -7.44
CA MET A 58 -15.37 -9.21 -7.97
C MET A 58 -16.44 -10.30 -7.91
N ASN A 59 -17.22 -10.34 -6.82
CA ASN A 59 -18.33 -11.27 -6.66
C ASN A 59 -19.42 -10.99 -7.70
N SER A 60 -19.78 -9.73 -7.93
CA SER A 60 -20.77 -9.33 -8.94
C SER A 60 -20.35 -9.70 -10.37
N ARG A 61 -19.04 -9.76 -10.64
CA ARG A 61 -18.47 -10.18 -11.93
C ARG A 61 -18.25 -11.69 -12.03
N GLY A 62 -18.59 -12.47 -11.01
CA GLY A 62 -18.37 -13.92 -10.98
C GLY A 62 -16.89 -14.32 -11.00
N MET A 63 -15.99 -13.44 -10.56
CA MET A 63 -14.54 -13.72 -10.56
C MET A 63 -14.08 -14.52 -9.34
N LEU A 64 -14.93 -14.63 -8.31
CA LEU A 64 -14.64 -15.35 -7.08
C LEU A 64 -15.15 -16.78 -7.18
N THR A 65 -14.27 -17.74 -6.89
CA THR A 65 -14.59 -19.17 -6.89
C THR A 65 -14.63 -19.70 -5.46
N GLU A 66 -15.48 -20.71 -5.24
CA GLU A 66 -15.53 -21.52 -4.03
C GLU A 66 -15.78 -22.99 -4.38
N LEU A 67 -15.29 -23.87 -3.52
CA LEU A 67 -15.54 -25.29 -3.52
C LEU A 67 -16.20 -25.63 -2.20
N CYS A 68 -17.41 -26.17 -2.25
CA CYS A 68 -18.16 -26.58 -1.07
C CYS A 68 -18.23 -28.09 -1.00
N TYR A 69 -17.91 -28.63 0.17
CA TYR A 69 -18.01 -30.05 0.47
C TYR A 69 -18.78 -30.24 1.78
N GLN A 70 -19.49 -31.36 1.86
CA GLN A 70 -20.30 -31.69 3.02
C GLN A 70 -19.50 -32.62 3.93
N VAL A 71 -19.31 -32.22 5.18
CA VAL A 71 -18.56 -32.99 6.17
C VAL A 71 -19.54 -33.65 7.14
N ASP A 72 -19.54 -34.98 7.14
CA ASP A 72 -20.28 -35.79 8.11
C ASP A 72 -19.59 -35.73 9.48
N ARG A 73 -20.35 -35.39 10.52
CA ARG A 73 -19.85 -35.25 11.90
C ARG A 73 -20.17 -36.46 12.80
N GLY A 74 -20.45 -37.60 12.18
CA GLY A 74 -20.88 -38.83 12.87
C GLY A 74 -22.40 -39.04 12.86
N GLN A 75 -22.85 -40.13 13.48
CA GLN A 75 -24.21 -40.67 13.32
C GLN A 75 -25.32 -39.84 13.97
N THR A 76 -25.01 -38.96 14.91
CA THR A 76 -25.99 -38.16 15.68
C THR A 76 -26.02 -36.67 15.31
N MET A 77 -25.17 -36.21 14.40
CA MET A 77 -25.08 -34.79 14.03
C MET A 77 -25.38 -34.59 12.55
N SER A 78 -26.14 -33.56 12.22
CA SER A 78 -26.36 -33.21 10.81
C SER A 78 -25.03 -32.81 10.16
N PRO A 79 -24.81 -33.25 8.91
CA PRO A 79 -23.65 -32.81 8.15
C PRO A 79 -23.63 -31.29 7.98
N VAL A 80 -22.43 -30.71 7.94
CA VAL A 80 -22.23 -29.26 7.75
C VAL A 80 -21.59 -29.02 6.40
N LEU A 81 -22.08 -27.99 5.72
CA LEU A 81 -21.48 -27.51 4.48
C LEU A 81 -20.27 -26.64 4.82
N SER A 82 -19.09 -27.06 4.36
CA SER A 82 -17.85 -26.30 4.46
C SER A 82 -17.47 -25.82 3.07
N CYS A 83 -17.34 -24.51 2.90
CA CYS A 83 -16.91 -23.89 1.64
C CYS A 83 -15.51 -23.29 1.79
N GLU A 84 -14.66 -23.52 0.79
CA GLU A 84 -13.31 -22.98 0.71
C GLU A 84 -13.13 -22.22 -0.60
N GLY A 85 -12.43 -21.08 -0.55
CA GLY A 85 -12.08 -20.30 -1.74
C GLY A 85 -12.30 -18.81 -1.56
N HIS A 86 -12.01 -18.04 -2.61
CA HIS A 86 -12.05 -16.57 -2.54
C HIS A 86 -13.46 -15.99 -2.47
N LYS A 87 -14.50 -16.78 -2.74
CA LYS A 87 -15.87 -16.31 -2.52
C LYS A 87 -16.26 -16.34 -1.04
N GLU A 88 -15.63 -17.20 -0.24
CA GLU A 88 -15.73 -17.14 1.21
C GLU A 88 -14.96 -15.89 1.72
N PRO A 89 -15.62 -14.94 2.42
CA PRO A 89 -15.06 -13.65 2.81
C PRO A 89 -13.76 -13.74 3.60
N THR A 90 -13.64 -14.77 4.45
CA THR A 90 -12.49 -14.96 5.33
C THR A 90 -11.22 -15.22 4.51
N TYR A 91 -11.31 -16.12 3.54
CA TYR A 91 -10.19 -16.41 2.64
C TYR A 91 -9.87 -15.20 1.78
N PHE A 92 -10.87 -14.53 1.21
CA PHE A 92 -10.63 -13.30 0.43
C PHE A 92 -9.86 -12.25 1.21
N TYR A 93 -10.30 -11.97 2.45
CA TYR A 93 -9.70 -10.96 3.31
C TYR A 93 -8.24 -11.30 3.61
N VAL A 94 -7.98 -12.51 4.11
CA VAL A 94 -6.63 -12.94 4.50
C VAL A 94 -5.70 -13.03 3.28
N THR A 95 -6.18 -13.59 2.16
CA THR A 95 -5.41 -13.63 0.91
C THR A 95 -5.02 -12.23 0.43
N SER A 96 -5.93 -11.26 0.51
CA SER A 96 -5.64 -9.88 0.11
C SER A 96 -4.51 -9.26 0.92
N VAL A 97 -4.49 -9.50 2.24
CA VAL A 97 -3.39 -9.06 3.12
C VAL A 97 -2.07 -9.74 2.76
N PHE A 98 -2.09 -11.03 2.47
CA PHE A 98 -0.88 -11.77 2.06
C PHE A 98 -0.35 -11.31 0.70
N ILE A 99 -1.23 -11.02 -0.27
CA ILE A 99 -0.82 -10.44 -1.56
C ILE A 99 -0.12 -9.10 -1.32
N LEU A 100 -0.71 -8.23 -0.49
CA LEU A 100 -0.13 -6.93 -0.15
C LEU A 100 1.25 -7.06 0.52
N ASN A 101 1.44 -8.05 1.41
CA ASN A 101 2.74 -8.35 2.03
C ASN A 101 3.72 -9.04 1.06
N GLY A 102 3.23 -9.76 0.05
CA GLY A 102 4.05 -10.23 -1.07
C GLY A 102 4.58 -9.05 -1.90
N CYS A 103 3.74 -8.04 -2.16
CA CYS A 103 4.15 -6.81 -2.85
C CYS A 103 5.23 -6.04 -2.06
N LEU A 104 5.13 -5.99 -0.73
CA LEU A 104 6.16 -5.42 0.14
C LEU A 104 7.53 -6.06 -0.10
N LEU A 105 7.61 -7.39 -0.22
CA LEU A 105 8.88 -8.08 -0.48
C LEU A 105 9.51 -7.62 -1.81
N GLY A 106 8.68 -7.47 -2.84
CA GLY A 106 9.08 -6.91 -4.13
C GLY A 106 9.52 -5.45 -4.03
N LEU A 107 8.81 -4.62 -3.24
CA LEU A 107 9.20 -3.23 -2.99
C LEU A 107 10.53 -3.12 -2.25
N LEU A 108 10.80 -3.97 -1.26
CA LEU A 108 12.08 -4.01 -0.55
C LEU A 108 13.24 -4.39 -1.49
N PHE A 109 13.01 -5.35 -2.40
CA PHE A 109 13.99 -5.70 -3.42
C PHE A 109 14.29 -4.51 -4.35
N LEU A 110 13.23 -3.87 -4.87
CA LEU A 110 13.37 -2.68 -5.72
C LEU A 110 14.05 -1.52 -4.99
N PHE A 111 13.75 -1.33 -3.71
CA PHE A 111 14.37 -0.29 -2.91
C PHE A 111 15.86 -0.56 -2.65
N GLY A 112 16.20 -1.78 -2.24
CA GLY A 112 17.58 -2.20 -2.03
C GLY A 112 18.43 -2.14 -3.30
N THR A 113 17.87 -2.56 -4.44
CA THR A 113 18.56 -2.45 -5.75
C THR A 113 18.75 -0.98 -6.17
N TYR A 114 17.74 -0.14 -5.96
CA TYR A 114 17.83 1.28 -6.31
C TYR A 114 18.87 2.04 -5.49
N LEU A 115 19.00 1.73 -4.19
CA LEU A 115 19.94 2.40 -3.29
C LEU A 115 21.39 1.94 -3.55
N SER A 116 21.60 0.64 -3.72
CA SER A 116 22.93 0.06 -3.95
C SER A 116 23.41 0.16 -5.40
N LYS A 117 22.54 0.55 -6.34
CA LYS A 117 22.78 0.51 -7.80
C LYS A 117 23.21 -0.88 -8.29
N SER A 118 22.86 -1.94 -7.55
CA SER A 118 23.24 -3.31 -7.84
C SER A 118 22.13 -4.29 -7.46
N ILE A 119 21.97 -5.35 -8.23
CA ILE A 119 21.00 -6.42 -7.94
C ILE A 119 21.32 -7.08 -6.59
N LEU A 120 22.61 -7.18 -6.23
CA LEU A 120 23.06 -7.78 -4.97
C LEU A 120 22.48 -7.07 -3.75
N GLY A 121 22.35 -5.75 -3.77
CA GLY A 121 21.79 -5.02 -2.63
C GLY A 121 20.30 -5.30 -2.42
N GLY A 122 19.55 -5.53 -3.51
CA GLY A 122 18.17 -6.00 -3.43
C GLY A 122 18.09 -7.39 -2.81
N ILE A 123 18.91 -8.34 -3.28
CA ILE A 123 18.97 -9.71 -2.75
C ILE A 123 19.29 -9.70 -1.25
N ILE A 124 20.33 -8.96 -0.83
CA ILE A 124 20.72 -8.88 0.58
C ILE A 124 19.59 -8.29 1.43
N THR A 125 18.91 -7.25 0.95
CA THR A 125 17.78 -6.62 1.66
C THR A 125 16.62 -7.61 1.84
N THR A 126 16.25 -8.32 0.78
CA THR A 126 15.19 -9.33 0.81
C THR A 126 15.54 -10.49 1.74
N LEU A 127 16.79 -11.00 1.69
CA LEU A 127 17.25 -12.06 2.58
C LEU A 127 17.23 -11.60 4.04
N ALA A 128 17.73 -10.39 4.33
CA ALA A 128 17.72 -9.84 5.68
C ALA A 128 16.29 -9.71 6.23
N TYR A 129 15.33 -9.31 5.38
CA TYR A 129 13.92 -9.27 5.76
C TYR A 129 13.36 -10.67 6.04
N LEU A 130 13.65 -11.67 5.19
CA LEU A 130 13.17 -13.04 5.38
C LEU A 130 13.78 -13.71 6.62
N PHE A 131 15.08 -13.51 6.88
CA PHE A 131 15.74 -14.02 8.09
C PHE A 131 15.17 -13.42 9.36
N ASN A 132 14.74 -12.15 9.31
CA ASN A 132 14.13 -11.47 10.44
C ASN A 132 12.60 -11.45 10.36
N HIS A 133 11.96 -12.31 9.55
CA HIS A 133 10.54 -12.21 9.24
C HIS A 133 9.65 -12.22 10.49
N SER A 134 10.00 -13.00 11.53
CA SER A 134 9.23 -13.06 12.78
C SER A 134 9.16 -11.74 13.53
N GLU A 135 10.23 -10.95 13.47
CA GLU A 135 10.33 -9.63 14.11
C GLU A 135 9.92 -8.50 13.17
N ALA A 136 10.14 -8.68 11.86
CA ALA A 136 9.85 -7.69 10.84
C ALA A 136 8.35 -7.60 10.51
N THR A 137 7.61 -8.70 10.65
CA THR A 137 6.16 -8.72 10.44
C THR A 137 5.46 -9.81 11.24
N ARG A 138 4.29 -9.48 11.79
CA ARG A 138 3.40 -10.43 12.46
C ARG A 138 2.28 -10.95 11.56
N VAL A 139 2.36 -10.68 10.25
CA VAL A 139 1.28 -10.98 9.28
C VAL A 139 0.88 -12.46 9.25
N MET A 140 1.82 -13.40 9.48
CA MET A 140 1.53 -14.83 9.52
C MET A 140 0.60 -15.22 10.68
N TRP A 141 0.78 -14.58 11.84
CA TRP A 141 0.05 -14.92 13.07
C TRP A 141 -1.24 -14.13 13.21
N THR A 142 -1.19 -12.86 12.82
CA THR A 142 -2.32 -11.94 12.96
C THR A 142 -2.44 -11.06 11.70
N PRO A 143 -2.98 -11.60 10.59
CA PRO A 143 -3.14 -10.85 9.34
C PRO A 143 -3.94 -9.54 9.43
N PRO A 144 -5.05 -9.41 10.21
CA PRO A 144 -5.89 -8.22 10.18
C PRO A 144 -5.31 -7.02 10.95
N LEU A 145 -4.01 -7.03 11.26
CA LEU A 145 -3.36 -5.95 12.00
C LEU A 145 -3.10 -4.75 11.08
N ARG A 146 -3.27 -3.54 11.63
CA ARG A 146 -3.07 -2.28 10.88
C ARG A 146 -1.65 -2.12 10.34
N GLU A 147 -0.66 -2.62 11.08
CA GLU A 147 0.73 -2.68 10.63
C GLU A 147 0.89 -3.50 9.35
N SER A 148 0.15 -4.61 9.20
CA SER A 148 0.22 -5.47 8.02
C SER A 148 -0.35 -4.81 6.77
N PHE A 149 -1.27 -3.85 6.93
CA PHE A 149 -1.78 -3.02 5.83
C PHE A 149 -0.87 -1.84 5.51
N SER A 150 -0.39 -1.12 6.52
CA SER A 150 0.35 0.14 6.34
C SER A 150 1.78 -0.06 5.84
N PHE A 151 2.44 -1.16 6.24
CA PHE A 151 3.87 -1.36 6.02
C PHE A 151 4.35 -1.28 4.55
N PRO A 152 3.70 -1.94 3.56
CA PRO A 152 4.06 -1.79 2.15
C PRO A 152 3.99 -0.33 1.66
N PHE A 153 2.98 0.42 2.09
CA PHE A 153 2.84 1.83 1.69
C PHE A 153 3.89 2.71 2.35
N HIS A 154 4.30 2.39 3.58
CA HIS A 154 5.38 3.09 4.26
C HIS A 154 6.73 2.86 3.55
N VAL A 155 7.04 1.63 3.14
CA VAL A 155 8.24 1.32 2.36
C VAL A 155 8.20 2.00 0.99
N LEU A 156 7.04 2.02 0.33
CA LEU A 156 6.86 2.76 -0.92
C LEU A 156 7.10 4.27 -0.74
N GLN A 157 6.62 4.86 0.36
CA GLN A 157 6.87 6.25 0.68
C GLN A 157 8.38 6.52 0.88
N LEU A 158 9.07 5.66 1.64
CA LEU A 158 10.53 5.76 1.82
C LEU A 158 11.27 5.66 0.48
N PHE A 159 10.82 4.76 -0.41
CA PHE A 159 11.36 4.62 -1.76
C PHE A 159 11.20 5.91 -2.57
N VAL A 160 9.99 6.47 -2.61
CA VAL A 160 9.68 7.70 -3.36
C VAL A 160 10.48 8.90 -2.81
N VAL A 161 10.55 9.06 -1.49
CA VAL A 161 11.35 10.12 -0.86
C VAL A 161 12.82 9.98 -1.24
N THR A 162 13.37 8.77 -1.13
CA THR A 162 14.77 8.51 -1.50
C THR A 162 15.03 8.80 -2.98
N TYR A 163 14.10 8.43 -3.85
CA TYR A 163 14.16 8.71 -5.29
C TYR A 163 14.26 10.22 -5.56
N ILE A 164 13.41 11.03 -4.91
CA ILE A 164 13.40 12.49 -5.06
C ILE A 164 14.72 13.09 -4.58
N LEU A 165 15.22 12.68 -3.40
CA LEU A 165 16.45 13.21 -2.83
C LEU A 165 17.67 12.94 -3.73
N GLN A 166 17.79 11.73 -4.28
CA GLN A 166 18.88 11.39 -5.21
C GLN A 166 18.80 12.19 -6.51
N GLN A 167 17.58 12.44 -7.01
CA GLN A 167 17.40 13.24 -8.22
C GLN A 167 17.83 14.70 -7.99
N GLN A 168 17.48 15.28 -6.85
CA GLN A 168 17.88 16.64 -6.50
C GLN A 168 19.41 16.78 -6.36
N GLN A 169 20.07 15.84 -5.68
CA GLN A 169 21.54 15.85 -5.53
C GLN A 169 22.26 15.74 -6.89
N THR A 170 21.73 14.92 -7.81
CA THR A 170 22.32 14.79 -9.15
C THR A 170 22.19 16.08 -9.95
N LEU A 171 21.03 16.75 -9.85
CA LEU A 171 20.77 18.02 -10.54
C LEU A 171 21.67 19.15 -10.02
N THR A 172 21.84 19.28 -8.71
CA THR A 172 22.72 20.30 -8.12
C THR A 172 24.18 20.08 -8.51
N SER A 173 24.65 18.82 -8.48
CA SER A 173 26.00 18.46 -8.93
C SER A 173 26.22 18.80 -10.41
N THR A 174 25.26 18.48 -11.29
CA THR A 174 25.37 18.77 -12.73
C THR A 174 25.39 20.28 -13.01
N ASN A 175 24.57 21.06 -12.30
CA ASN A 175 24.54 22.51 -12.45
C ASN A 175 25.83 23.16 -11.93
N ALA A 176 26.38 22.67 -10.82
CA ALA A 176 27.68 23.12 -10.31
C ALA A 176 28.80 22.84 -11.34
N ILE A 177 28.87 21.62 -11.88
CA ILE A 177 29.85 21.26 -12.91
C ILE A 177 29.69 22.14 -14.16
N LYS A 178 28.47 22.36 -14.65
CA LYS A 178 28.22 23.27 -15.79
C LYS A 178 28.70 24.69 -15.51
N SER A 179 28.41 25.23 -14.32
CA SER A 179 28.86 26.58 -13.95
C SER A 179 30.38 26.71 -13.89
N ILE A 180 31.08 25.68 -13.40
CA ILE A 180 32.54 25.64 -13.36
C ILE A 180 33.11 25.51 -14.78
N LEU A 181 32.52 24.65 -15.63
CA LEU A 181 32.92 24.50 -17.02
C LEU A 181 32.67 25.78 -17.84
N GLU A 182 31.57 26.50 -17.60
CA GLU A 182 31.32 27.81 -18.20
C GLU A 182 32.34 28.86 -17.72
N TYR A 183 32.71 28.85 -16.44
CA TYR A 183 33.77 29.71 -15.91
C TYR A 183 35.13 29.41 -16.56
N ILE A 184 35.52 28.13 -16.65
CA ILE A 184 36.77 27.70 -17.30
C ILE A 184 36.74 28.07 -18.78
N LYS A 185 35.64 27.78 -19.50
CA LYS A 185 35.47 28.11 -20.92
C LYS A 185 35.52 29.62 -21.16
N LYS A 186 34.95 30.43 -20.27
CA LYS A 186 35.05 31.90 -20.33
C LYS A 186 36.49 32.38 -20.14
N HIS A 187 37.30 31.68 -19.34
CA HIS A 187 38.70 32.01 -19.13
C HIS A 187 39.63 31.46 -20.24
N ASP A 188 39.22 30.41 -20.96
CA ASP A 188 39.95 29.78 -22.06
C ASP A 188 39.59 30.39 -23.44
N GLN A 189 38.46 31.12 -23.54
CA GLN A 189 38.06 31.83 -24.75
C GLN A 189 38.81 33.16 -24.96
N LEU A 190 40.07 33.03 -25.37
CA LEU A 190 40.67 33.86 -26.42
C LEU A 190 40.25 33.40 -27.83
N ILE A 191 39.33 32.43 -27.97
CA ILE A 191 38.86 31.91 -29.26
C ILE A 191 37.32 31.72 -29.22
N PRO A 192 36.54 32.37 -30.12
CA PRO A 192 35.09 32.40 -30.03
C PRO A 192 34.46 31.20 -30.75
N VAL A 193 33.48 30.54 -30.14
CA VAL A 193 32.42 29.80 -30.86
C VAL A 193 31.14 29.85 -30.04
N ASP A 194 30.11 30.48 -30.62
CA ASP A 194 28.75 30.58 -30.14
C ASP A 194 28.10 29.21 -29.92
N ALA A 195 27.30 29.07 -28.85
CA ALA A 195 26.28 28.04 -28.77
C ALA A 195 25.07 28.53 -27.98
N THR A 196 23.93 28.45 -28.65
CA THR A 196 22.58 28.89 -28.28
C THR A 196 22.02 28.18 -27.04
N GLN A 197 21.36 28.96 -26.19
CA GLN A 197 20.57 28.52 -25.03
C GLN A 197 19.31 27.76 -25.45
N ASN A 198 18.98 26.70 -24.71
CA ASN A 198 17.61 26.22 -24.59
C ASN A 198 17.32 25.80 -23.15
N SER A 199 16.57 26.65 -22.44
CA SER A 199 16.00 26.41 -21.11
C SER A 199 14.70 25.63 -21.24
N ILE A 200 14.59 24.44 -20.63
CA ILE A 200 13.32 23.70 -20.54
C ILE A 200 12.86 23.64 -19.07
N SER A 201 11.80 24.41 -18.80
CA SER A 201 10.73 24.23 -17.79
C SER A 201 11.05 23.44 -16.51
N HIS A 202 11.57 24.15 -15.51
CA HIS A 202 11.89 23.62 -14.16
C HIS A 202 10.68 23.64 -13.18
N GLY A 203 9.58 24.31 -13.54
CA GLY A 203 8.48 24.62 -12.61
C GLY A 203 7.37 23.56 -12.49
N SER A 204 7.19 22.69 -13.48
CA SER A 204 6.01 21.81 -13.54
C SER A 204 6.17 20.47 -12.81
N LYS A 205 7.39 19.92 -12.75
CA LYS A 205 7.63 18.59 -12.13
C LYS A 205 7.63 18.64 -10.60
N ILE A 206 8.08 19.75 -10.01
CA ILE A 206 8.11 19.93 -8.54
C ILE A 206 6.70 20.07 -7.97
N LYS A 207 5.80 20.79 -8.68
CA LYS A 207 4.41 20.99 -8.25
C LYS A 207 3.56 19.71 -8.29
N LEU A 208 3.79 18.84 -9.29
CA LEU A 208 3.08 17.55 -9.39
C LEU A 208 3.53 16.57 -8.30
N VAL A 209 4.81 16.60 -7.94
CA VAL A 209 5.40 15.72 -6.91
C VAL A 209 5.03 16.18 -5.50
N SER A 210 4.98 17.49 -5.23
CA SER A 210 4.41 18.00 -3.97
C SER A 210 2.93 17.64 -3.84
N LEU A 211 2.17 17.64 -4.94
CA LEU A 211 0.77 17.19 -4.95
C LEU A 211 0.62 15.69 -4.67
N LEU A 212 1.51 14.85 -5.19
CA LEU A 212 1.50 13.41 -4.91
C LEU A 212 1.95 13.10 -3.48
N VAL A 213 3.00 13.75 -2.97
CA VAL A 213 3.45 13.58 -1.58
C VAL A 213 2.41 14.13 -0.60
N VAL A 214 1.81 15.28 -0.88
CA VAL A 214 0.70 15.82 -0.08
C VAL A 214 -0.53 14.94 -0.20
N SER A 215 -0.84 14.37 -1.37
CA SER A 215 -1.92 13.39 -1.54
C SER A 215 -1.66 12.13 -0.71
N THR A 216 -0.45 11.55 -0.76
CA THR A 216 -0.12 10.37 0.04
C THR A 216 -0.12 10.69 1.53
N ILE A 217 0.36 11.87 1.94
CA ILE A 217 0.25 12.34 3.33
C ILE A 217 -1.20 12.60 3.73
N LEU A 218 -2.07 13.13 2.85
CA LEU A 218 -3.51 13.30 3.11
C LEU A 218 -4.24 11.97 3.15
N TYR A 219 -3.82 10.99 2.35
CA TYR A 219 -4.32 9.62 2.39
C TYR A 219 -3.80 8.87 3.62
N MET A 220 -2.69 9.29 4.23
CA MET A 220 -2.05 8.66 5.40
C MET A 220 -2.30 9.40 6.73
N LEU A 221 -2.78 10.65 6.70
CA LEU A 221 -3.21 11.41 7.88
C LEU A 221 -4.39 10.76 8.63
N PRO A 222 -5.29 10.01 7.97
CA PRO A 222 -6.23 9.13 8.68
C PRO A 222 -5.58 7.89 9.32
N TRP A 223 -4.29 7.63 9.07
CA TRP A 223 -3.60 6.37 9.39
C TRP A 223 -2.53 6.46 10.48
N GLN A 224 -2.52 7.55 11.23
CA GLN A 224 -1.81 7.69 12.51
C GLN A 224 -2.84 7.96 13.61
#